data_AF-A0A9E6JP67-F1
#
_entry.id   AF-A0A9E6JP67-F1
#
_cell.length_a   1.000
_cell.length_b   1.000
_cell.length_c   1.000
_cell.angle_alpha   90.00
_cell.angle_beta   90.00
_cell.angle_gamma   90.00
#
_symmetry.space_group_name_H-M   'P 1'
#
loop_
_entity.id
_entity.type
_entity.pdbx_description
1 polymer ?
#
loop_
_entity_poly.entity_id
_entity_poly.type
_entity_poly.pdbx_seq_one_letter_code
_entity_poly.pdbx_strand_id
1 'polypeptide(L)'
;MAKRLSRTASRGFSLVEMLVALVFTLILMAGMSAVFKSTLTTFAATGEKLSSARRNRMSLDMVYDDLNNAGMYLVDLTSAPAFSTANEGFRVVPDPMAQAGTPIPGVTQGADELYFYMDEPLPFEGALTSTSARVAGAQALAGQAATATAFTYLIECKDVSYANLVKPGQVILFKDSFDSGYVNSVTPTGSSVTVVLGADPMAAISGSGLSGEAPRFQHITASGTTPGCGVVFVRPAQMVRYSLQALSLDPASTTASTLCLVRDQGTYSTAGFTPDPNIPQQVVTENIAGFRVYLSADSGRNWVGGPGYNSWAAIKTGLDTQLSTSGRTGYTSLGTNLNWFRSTPVLVRVDVTTRTAVQRAEYSPGNNTLAYKEQLQSIVMVPRHFGLSIN
;
A
#
# COMPACT_ATOMS: atom_id res chain seq x y z
N MET A 1 14.78 89.64 -50.20
CA MET A 1 14.68 88.16 -50.10
C MET A 1 14.39 87.82 -48.64
N ALA A 2 13.12 87.58 -48.27
CA ALA A 2 12.73 87.21 -46.91
C ALA A 2 11.79 86.01 -46.97
N LYS A 3 12.24 84.89 -46.40
CA LYS A 3 11.62 83.56 -46.43
C LYS A 3 10.43 83.56 -45.44
N ARG A 4 9.19 83.53 -45.93
CA ARG A 4 8.00 83.31 -45.09
C ARG A 4 8.04 81.89 -44.54
N LEU A 5 8.34 81.76 -43.25
CA LEU A 5 8.14 80.52 -42.50
C LEU A 5 6.63 80.24 -42.39
N SER A 6 6.18 79.19 -43.07
CA SER A 6 4.86 78.59 -42.85
C SER A 6 4.80 78.09 -41.41
N ARG A 7 4.05 78.79 -40.55
CA ARG A 7 3.65 78.25 -39.24
C ARG A 7 2.53 77.25 -39.49
N THR A 8 2.87 75.96 -39.50
CA THR A 8 1.89 74.89 -39.33
C THR A 8 1.19 75.14 -37.99
N ALA A 9 -0.08 75.53 -38.01
CA ALA A 9 -0.87 75.67 -36.80
C ALA A 9 -1.01 74.30 -36.16
N SER A 10 -0.30 74.06 -35.06
CA SER A 10 -0.51 72.89 -34.20
C SER A 10 -1.92 72.99 -33.62
N ARG A 11 -2.88 72.28 -34.21
CA ARG A 11 -4.20 72.08 -33.61
C ARG A 11 -4.01 71.17 -32.40
N GLY A 12 -4.12 71.72 -31.19
CA GLY A 12 -4.11 70.94 -29.95
C GLY A 12 -5.35 70.04 -29.87
N PHE A 13 -5.23 68.90 -29.19
CA PHE A 13 -6.35 68.01 -28.90
C PHE A 13 -7.41 68.74 -28.06
N SER A 14 -8.68 68.59 -28.43
CA SER A 14 -9.78 69.06 -27.60
C SER A 14 -9.90 68.19 -26.33
N LEU A 15 -10.39 68.79 -25.25
CA LEU A 15 -10.60 68.10 -23.96
C LEU A 15 -11.50 66.86 -24.12
N VAL A 16 -12.46 66.91 -25.04
CA VAL A 16 -13.35 65.79 -25.37
C VAL A 16 -12.58 64.64 -26.03
N GLU A 17 -11.70 64.93 -26.98
CA GLU A 17 -10.86 63.89 -27.63
C GLU A 17 -9.90 63.24 -26.62
N MET A 18 -9.36 64.01 -25.66
CA MET A 18 -8.52 63.46 -24.59
C MET A 18 -9.32 62.54 -23.65
N LEU A 19 -10.53 62.93 -23.24
CA LEU A 19 -11.41 62.11 -22.40
C LEU A 19 -11.82 60.81 -23.10
N VAL A 20 -12.17 60.88 -24.38
CA VAL A 20 -12.53 59.71 -25.19
C VAL A 20 -11.34 58.76 -25.32
N ALA A 21 -10.14 59.27 -25.59
CA ALA A 21 -8.92 58.46 -25.64
C ALA A 21 -8.62 57.79 -24.28
N LEU A 22 -8.86 58.49 -23.17
CA LEU A 22 -8.66 57.96 -21.81
C LEU A 22 -9.66 56.84 -21.50
N VAL A 23 -10.92 57.00 -21.87
CA VAL A 23 -11.94 55.93 -21.73
C VAL A 23 -11.57 54.70 -22.56
N PHE A 24 -11.14 54.87 -23.81
CA PHE A 24 -10.72 53.73 -24.63
C PHE A 24 -9.49 53.01 -24.07
N THR A 25 -8.51 53.75 -23.57
CA THR A 25 -7.33 53.14 -22.93
C THR A 25 -7.69 52.41 -21.63
N LEU A 26 -8.61 52.95 -20.82
CA LEU A 26 -9.12 52.25 -19.62
C LEU A 26 -9.87 50.97 -19.96
N ILE A 27 -10.75 50.99 -20.98
CA ILE A 27 -11.45 49.78 -21.43
C ILE A 27 -10.46 48.74 -21.95
N LEU A 28 -9.44 49.17 -22.70
CA LEU A 28 -8.42 48.28 -23.26
C LEU A 28 -7.56 47.67 -22.15
N MET A 29 -7.11 48.46 -21.17
CA MET A 29 -6.39 47.94 -20.00
C MET A 29 -7.27 47.02 -19.14
N ALA A 30 -8.55 47.34 -18.96
CA ALA A 30 -9.49 46.47 -18.27
C ALA A 30 -9.63 45.12 -19.00
N GLY A 31 -9.78 45.13 -20.33
CA GLY A 31 -9.81 43.92 -21.16
C GLY A 31 -8.53 43.09 -21.04
N MET A 32 -7.36 43.72 -21.13
CA MET A 32 -6.07 43.03 -20.98
C MET A 32 -5.90 42.45 -19.58
N SER A 33 -6.31 43.18 -18.52
CA SER A 33 -6.24 42.68 -17.14
C SER A 33 -7.14 41.47 -16.92
N ALA A 34 -8.34 41.44 -17.53
CA ALA A 34 -9.24 40.29 -17.48
C ALA A 34 -8.64 39.06 -18.18
N VAL A 35 -8.02 39.24 -19.35
CA VAL A 35 -7.32 38.17 -20.08
C VAL A 35 -6.12 37.65 -19.29
N PHE A 36 -5.35 38.55 -18.67
CA PHE A 36 -4.20 38.17 -17.84
C PHE A 36 -4.63 37.38 -16.60
N LYS A 37 -5.66 37.84 -15.89
CA LYS A 37 -6.26 37.11 -14.77
C LYS A 37 -6.74 35.72 -15.19
N SER A 38 -7.46 35.63 -16.31
CA SER A 38 -7.92 34.35 -16.86
C SER A 38 -6.77 33.41 -17.19
N THR A 39 -5.68 33.93 -17.76
CA THR A 39 -4.47 33.15 -18.09
C THR A 39 -3.79 32.63 -16.84
N LEU A 40 -3.61 33.46 -15.81
CA LEU A 40 -3.00 33.06 -14.54
C LEU A 40 -3.82 32.01 -13.80
N THR A 41 -5.14 32.19 -13.73
CA THR A 41 -6.06 31.20 -13.17
C THR A 41 -5.93 29.87 -13.90
N THR A 42 -5.93 29.88 -15.23
CA THR A 42 -5.81 28.67 -16.05
C THR A 42 -4.47 27.97 -15.81
N PHE A 43 -3.37 28.73 -15.72
CA PHE A 43 -2.05 28.19 -15.44
C PHE A 43 -1.99 27.53 -14.06
N ALA A 44 -2.48 28.20 -13.01
CA ALA A 44 -2.51 27.65 -11.66
C ALA A 44 -3.36 26.38 -11.56
N ALA A 45 -4.58 26.40 -12.12
CA ALA A 45 -5.47 25.25 -12.11
C ALA A 45 -4.90 24.05 -12.89
N THR A 46 -4.22 24.31 -14.02
CA THR A 46 -3.58 23.26 -14.82
C THR A 46 -2.37 22.67 -14.10
N GLY A 47 -1.56 23.50 -13.45
CA GLY A 47 -0.42 23.07 -12.64
C GLY A 47 -0.84 22.18 -11.47
N GLU A 48 -1.88 22.59 -10.72
CA GLU A 48 -2.43 21.80 -9.63
C GLU A 48 -3.01 20.47 -10.11
N LYS A 49 -3.76 20.47 -11.22
CA LYS A 49 -4.31 19.24 -11.82
C LYS A 49 -3.21 18.27 -12.24
N LEU A 50 -2.14 18.76 -12.87
CA LEU A 50 -1.04 17.90 -13.31
C LEU A 50 -0.28 17.32 -12.10
N SER A 51 -0.04 18.14 -11.08
CA SER A 51 0.61 17.70 -9.83
C SER A 51 -0.23 16.64 -9.12
N SER A 52 -1.53 16.86 -8.97
CA SER A 52 -2.47 15.86 -8.41
C SER A 52 -2.47 14.57 -9.24
N ALA A 53 -2.59 14.67 -10.57
CA ALA A 53 -2.58 13.49 -11.42
C ALA A 53 -1.30 12.65 -11.29
N ARG A 54 -0.13 13.28 -11.13
CA ARG A 54 1.15 12.58 -10.91
C ARG A 54 1.21 11.89 -9.54
N ARG A 55 0.84 12.59 -8.47
CA ARG A 55 0.81 12.03 -7.11
C ARG A 55 -0.14 10.84 -7.02
N ASN A 56 -1.32 10.97 -7.62
CA ASN A 56 -2.32 9.90 -7.58
C ASN A 56 -1.85 8.64 -8.32
N ARG A 57 -1.16 8.79 -9.46
CA ARG A 57 -0.60 7.64 -10.18
C ARG A 57 0.42 6.89 -9.33
N MET A 58 1.33 7.61 -8.67
CA MET A 58 2.30 7.01 -7.76
C MET A 58 1.61 6.32 -6.57
N SER A 59 0.56 6.94 -6.02
CA SER A 59 -0.20 6.34 -4.92
C SER A 59 -0.90 5.05 -5.30
N LEU A 60 -1.45 4.99 -6.51
CA LEU A 60 -2.10 3.78 -7.02
C LEU A 60 -1.09 2.70 -7.38
N ASP A 61 0.11 3.06 -7.82
CA ASP A 61 1.20 2.12 -8.11
C ASP A 61 1.64 1.39 -6.84
N MET A 62 1.80 2.13 -5.73
CA MET A 62 2.10 1.52 -4.42
C MET A 62 0.97 0.56 -3.96
N VAL A 63 -0.28 1.00 -4.04
CA VAL A 63 -1.44 0.15 -3.69
C VAL A 63 -1.50 -1.09 -4.59
N TYR A 64 -1.19 -0.93 -5.88
CA TYR A 64 -1.19 -2.01 -6.86
C TYR A 64 -0.10 -3.05 -6.55
N ASP A 65 1.12 -2.62 -6.24
CA ASP A 65 2.23 -3.52 -5.90
C ASP A 65 1.95 -4.30 -4.62
N ASP A 66 1.44 -3.63 -3.58
CA ASP A 66 1.08 -4.31 -2.33
C ASP A 66 -0.12 -5.26 -2.53
N LEU A 67 -1.14 -4.86 -3.31
CA LEU A 67 -2.24 -5.75 -3.67
C LEU A 67 -1.79 -6.95 -4.49
N ASN A 68 -0.75 -6.82 -5.32
CA ASN A 68 -0.21 -7.97 -6.05
C ASN A 68 0.43 -8.99 -5.12
N ASN A 69 1.02 -8.53 -4.00
CA ASN A 69 1.61 -9.38 -2.97
C ASN A 69 0.58 -9.86 -1.94
N ALA A 70 -0.66 -9.35 -1.98
CA ALA A 70 -1.72 -9.75 -1.07
C ALA A 70 -2.00 -11.26 -1.19
N GLY A 71 -1.98 -11.95 -0.05
CA GLY A 71 -2.17 -13.39 0.04
C GLY A 71 -0.94 -14.21 -0.36
N MET A 72 0.25 -13.60 -0.46
CA MET A 72 1.50 -14.34 -0.65
C MET A 72 1.88 -15.09 0.62
N TYR A 73 1.94 -16.43 0.51
CA TYR A 73 2.42 -17.33 1.56
C TYR A 73 3.77 -17.89 1.13
N LEU A 74 4.82 -17.56 1.88
CA LEU A 74 6.18 -18.02 1.64
C LEU A 74 6.62 -19.06 2.68
N VAL A 75 5.99 -19.07 3.85
CA VAL A 75 6.40 -19.95 4.96
C VAL A 75 5.94 -21.40 4.75
N ASP A 76 4.67 -21.60 4.39
CA ASP A 76 4.12 -22.92 4.09
C ASP A 76 3.02 -22.81 3.02
N LEU A 77 3.09 -23.69 2.03
CA LEU A 77 2.14 -23.79 0.92
C LEU A 77 1.13 -24.94 1.10
N THR A 78 1.29 -25.74 2.17
CA THR A 78 0.49 -26.93 2.48
C THR A 78 -0.46 -26.70 3.66
N SER A 79 -0.05 -25.90 4.65
CA SER A 79 -0.92 -25.50 5.74
C SER A 79 -1.20 -24.00 5.74
N ALA A 80 -2.48 -23.65 5.75
CA ALA A 80 -2.93 -22.27 5.67
C ALA A 80 -2.73 -21.56 7.01
N PRO A 81 -2.40 -20.26 7.00
CA PRO A 81 -2.52 -19.40 8.16
C PRO A 81 -3.89 -19.51 8.84
N ALA A 82 -3.88 -19.59 10.17
CA ALA A 82 -5.08 -19.55 10.99
C ALA A 82 -5.53 -18.09 11.18
N PHE A 83 -6.59 -17.73 10.47
CA PHE A 83 -7.27 -16.44 10.63
C PHE A 83 -8.40 -16.54 11.66
N SER A 84 -8.85 -15.39 12.17
CA SER A 84 -10.07 -15.31 12.97
C SER A 84 -11.22 -14.75 12.14
N THR A 85 -12.46 -15.08 12.50
CA THR A 85 -13.65 -14.57 11.81
C THR A 85 -13.80 -13.04 11.91
N ALA A 86 -13.25 -12.45 12.98
CA ALA A 86 -13.23 -11.01 13.17
C ALA A 86 -12.11 -10.33 12.35
N ASN A 87 -10.99 -11.02 12.13
CA ASN A 87 -9.80 -10.51 11.47
C ASN A 87 -9.35 -11.51 10.39
N GLU A 88 -10.09 -11.54 9.27
CA GLU A 88 -9.71 -12.35 8.11
C GLU A 88 -8.44 -11.81 7.44
N GLY A 89 -7.68 -12.70 6.79
CA GLY A 89 -6.43 -12.36 6.11
C GLY A 89 -6.59 -11.43 4.91
N PHE A 90 -7.80 -11.28 4.36
CA PHE A 90 -8.14 -10.19 3.48
C PHE A 90 -9.52 -9.68 3.85
N ARG A 91 -9.65 -8.38 4.14
CA ARG A 91 -10.93 -7.78 4.51
C ARG A 91 -10.98 -6.29 4.19
N VAL A 92 -12.20 -5.83 3.94
CA VAL A 92 -12.54 -4.41 3.79
C VAL A 92 -13.42 -4.01 4.97
N VAL A 93 -13.04 -2.93 5.66
CA VAL A 93 -13.89 -2.30 6.67
C VAL A 93 -14.47 -1.03 6.05
N PRO A 94 -15.76 -1.01 5.69
CA PRO A 94 -16.35 0.14 5.01
C PRO A 94 -16.63 1.28 6.00
N ASP A 95 -16.17 2.49 5.70
CA ASP A 95 -16.39 3.72 6.48
C ASP A 95 -16.31 3.59 8.03
N PRO A 96 -15.30 2.95 8.65
CA PRO A 96 -15.27 2.71 10.10
C PRO A 96 -15.46 3.97 10.95
N MET A 97 -14.95 5.12 10.48
CA MET A 97 -15.10 6.39 11.19
C MET A 97 -16.52 6.98 11.10
N ALA A 98 -17.22 6.80 9.97
CA ALA A 98 -18.62 7.19 9.88
C ALA A 98 -19.49 6.30 10.78
N GLN A 99 -19.15 5.01 10.88
CA GLN A 99 -19.82 4.07 11.79
C GLN A 99 -19.59 4.40 13.27
N ALA A 100 -18.42 4.95 13.61
CA ALA A 100 -18.11 5.45 14.94
C ALA A 100 -18.78 6.80 15.27
N GLY A 101 -19.52 7.41 14.32
CA GLY A 101 -20.18 8.71 14.51
C GLY A 101 -19.22 9.92 14.44
N THR A 102 -17.98 9.71 14.00
CA THR A 102 -16.93 10.73 13.89
C THR A 102 -16.58 10.94 12.41
N PRO A 103 -17.39 11.69 11.64
CA PRO A 103 -17.07 11.97 10.26
C PRO A 103 -15.74 12.70 10.16
N ILE A 104 -14.85 12.23 9.28
CA ILE A 104 -13.58 12.91 9.00
C ILE A 104 -13.90 14.17 8.18
N PRO A 105 -13.59 15.39 8.67
CA PRO A 105 -13.85 16.61 7.93
C PRO A 105 -13.16 16.57 6.56
N GLY A 106 -13.96 16.71 5.50
CA GLY A 106 -13.45 16.76 4.13
C GLY A 106 -13.41 15.43 3.37
N VAL A 107 -13.84 14.33 3.99
CA VAL A 107 -14.19 13.10 3.26
C VAL A 107 -15.58 13.27 2.64
N THR A 108 -15.69 13.12 1.33
CA THR A 108 -16.93 13.24 0.56
C THR A 108 -17.31 11.94 -0.14
N GLN A 109 -16.32 11.09 -0.45
CA GLN A 109 -16.53 9.84 -1.19
C GLN A 109 -16.42 8.58 -0.32
N GLY A 110 -16.28 8.73 1.00
CA GLY A 110 -16.08 7.64 1.98
C GLY A 110 -14.63 7.34 2.32
N ALA A 111 -14.43 6.58 3.39
CA ALA A 111 -13.15 6.31 4.04
C ALA A 111 -13.09 4.83 4.45
N ASP A 112 -13.09 3.92 3.49
CA ASP A 112 -12.91 2.49 3.76
C ASP A 112 -11.50 2.23 4.32
N GLU A 113 -11.33 1.09 4.97
CA GLU A 113 -10.01 0.54 5.30
C GLU A 113 -9.82 -0.80 4.60
N LEU A 114 -8.63 -1.00 4.05
CA LEU A 114 -8.25 -2.23 3.37
C LEU A 114 -7.17 -2.94 4.17
N TYR A 115 -7.40 -4.22 4.46
CA TYR A 115 -6.46 -5.08 5.17
C TYR A 115 -6.14 -6.30 4.31
N PHE A 116 -4.86 -6.63 4.20
CA PHE A 116 -4.44 -7.89 3.60
C PHE A 116 -3.15 -8.42 4.21
N TYR A 117 -3.12 -9.74 4.34
CA TYR A 117 -1.99 -10.53 4.80
C TYR A 117 -0.98 -10.72 3.67
N MET A 118 0.30 -10.69 4.01
CA MET A 118 1.38 -11.14 3.16
C MET A 118 2.57 -11.59 4.02
N ASP A 119 3.35 -12.55 3.53
CA ASP A 119 4.70 -12.75 4.04
C ASP A 119 5.66 -11.80 3.30
N GLU A 120 6.64 -11.22 3.99
CA GLU A 120 7.57 -10.26 3.38
C GLU A 120 8.99 -10.86 3.32
N PRO A 121 9.54 -11.16 2.13
CA PRO A 121 10.93 -11.57 2.02
C PRO A 121 11.87 -10.39 2.26
N LEU A 122 12.99 -10.62 2.93
CA LEU A 122 14.06 -9.61 3.05
C LEU A 122 14.72 -9.37 1.68
N PRO A 123 15.26 -8.17 1.42
CA PRO A 123 15.74 -7.77 0.09
C PRO A 123 17.12 -8.35 -0.27
N PHE A 124 17.52 -9.46 0.34
CA PHE A 124 18.81 -10.10 0.08
C PHE A 124 18.72 -11.63 0.26
N GLU A 125 19.74 -12.30 -0.27
CA GLU A 125 19.94 -13.74 -0.13
C GLU A 125 21.27 -14.00 0.57
N GLY A 126 21.22 -14.83 1.60
CA GLY A 126 22.41 -15.33 2.28
C GLY A 126 22.91 -16.63 1.64
N ALA A 127 24.13 -17.01 1.96
CA ALA A 127 24.68 -18.33 1.62
C ALA A 127 25.09 -19.07 2.88
N LEU A 128 24.69 -20.33 3.01
CA LEU A 128 25.06 -21.16 4.15
C LEU A 128 26.57 -21.48 4.14
N THR A 129 27.29 -21.15 5.21
CA THR A 129 28.76 -21.31 5.28
C THR A 129 29.25 -22.32 6.30
N SER A 130 28.48 -22.63 7.35
CA SER A 130 28.93 -23.59 8.38
C SER A 130 28.82 -25.05 7.96
N THR A 131 29.90 -25.82 8.13
CA THR A 131 29.91 -27.29 8.07
C THR A 131 29.20 -27.96 9.26
N SER A 132 28.99 -27.23 10.36
CA SER A 132 28.26 -27.68 11.57
C SER A 132 26.77 -27.97 11.31
N ALA A 133 26.18 -27.37 10.26
CA ALA A 133 24.81 -27.61 9.83
C ALA A 133 24.55 -29.04 9.32
N ARG A 134 25.61 -29.84 9.12
CA ARG A 134 25.49 -31.27 8.75
C ARG A 134 24.99 -32.16 9.88
N VAL A 135 25.02 -31.69 11.14
CA VAL A 135 24.76 -32.54 12.31
C VAL A 135 23.26 -32.79 12.55
N ALA A 136 22.36 -31.82 12.31
CA ALA A 136 20.92 -32.01 12.51
C ALA A 136 20.31 -33.06 11.59
N GLY A 137 20.51 -32.93 10.27
CA GLY A 137 19.98 -33.89 9.31
C GLY A 137 20.57 -35.30 9.49
N ALA A 138 21.85 -35.40 9.88
CA ALA A 138 22.47 -36.69 10.21
C ALA A 138 21.89 -37.33 11.49
N GLN A 139 21.65 -36.54 12.54
CA GLN A 139 21.03 -37.00 13.79
C GLN A 139 19.56 -37.40 13.60
N ALA A 140 18.81 -36.62 12.80
CA ALA A 140 17.42 -36.92 12.45
C ALA A 140 17.29 -38.21 11.63
N LEU A 141 18.14 -38.41 10.59
CA LEU A 141 18.19 -39.68 9.85
C LEU A 141 18.63 -40.87 10.73
N ALA A 142 19.44 -40.63 11.76
CA ALA A 142 19.93 -41.66 12.68
C ALA A 142 18.97 -41.93 13.85
N GLY A 143 17.80 -41.29 13.92
CA GLY A 143 16.83 -41.47 15.00
C GLY A 143 17.32 -40.97 16.38
N GLN A 144 18.32 -40.09 16.40
CA GLN A 144 18.86 -39.51 17.63
C GLN A 144 18.17 -38.18 17.95
N ALA A 145 17.95 -37.90 19.24
CA ALA A 145 17.45 -36.61 19.69
C ALA A 145 18.43 -35.51 19.30
N ALA A 146 17.96 -34.53 18.52
CA ALA A 146 18.78 -33.42 18.09
C ALA A 146 19.23 -32.57 19.30
N THR A 147 20.52 -32.32 19.40
CA THR A 147 21.08 -31.37 20.38
C THR A 147 20.88 -29.93 19.92
N ALA A 148 20.73 -28.95 20.82
CA ALA A 148 20.50 -27.54 20.46
C ALA A 148 21.54 -26.93 19.50
N THR A 149 22.78 -27.42 19.51
CA THR A 149 23.86 -27.05 18.58
C THR A 149 23.64 -27.54 17.15
N ALA A 150 22.73 -28.50 16.94
CA ALA A 150 22.40 -29.04 15.63
C ALA A 150 21.59 -28.04 14.77
N PHE A 151 20.94 -27.06 15.41
CA PHE A 151 20.08 -26.08 14.75
C PHE A 151 20.72 -24.69 14.62
N THR A 152 22.04 -24.62 14.76
CA THR A 152 22.81 -23.38 14.60
C THR A 152 23.42 -23.32 13.21
N TYR A 153 23.10 -22.27 12.45
CA TYR A 153 23.54 -22.06 11.09
C TYR A 153 24.33 -20.76 10.99
N LEU A 154 25.50 -20.79 10.33
CA LEU A 154 26.23 -19.60 9.94
C LEU A 154 25.90 -19.27 8.48
N ILE A 155 25.47 -18.04 8.25
CA ILE A 155 24.98 -17.56 6.96
C ILE A 155 25.76 -16.32 6.58
N GLU A 156 26.40 -16.34 5.43
CA GLU A 156 27.07 -15.17 4.85
C GLU A 156 26.06 -14.32 4.11
N CYS A 157 25.84 -13.09 4.59
CA CYS A 157 24.91 -12.13 4.00
C CYS A 157 25.59 -11.16 3.03
N LYS A 158 26.90 -11.30 2.76
CA LYS A 158 27.73 -10.46 1.89
C LYS A 158 27.99 -9.03 2.40
N ASP A 159 27.08 -8.48 3.20
CA ASP A 159 27.15 -7.13 3.75
C ASP A 159 26.74 -7.11 5.23
N VAL A 160 27.38 -6.25 6.01
CA VAL A 160 27.10 -6.02 7.44
C VAL A 160 25.67 -5.48 7.63
N SER A 161 25.20 -4.64 6.72
CA SER A 161 23.84 -4.09 6.75
C SER A 161 22.80 -5.20 6.63
N TYR A 162 22.99 -6.16 5.73
CA TYR A 162 22.11 -7.31 5.55
C TYR A 162 22.14 -8.27 6.74
N ALA A 163 23.33 -8.58 7.28
CA ALA A 163 23.45 -9.37 8.50
C ALA A 163 22.66 -8.75 9.67
N ASN A 164 22.63 -7.41 9.76
CA ASN A 164 21.89 -6.69 10.79
C ASN A 164 20.37 -6.64 10.56
N LEU A 165 19.87 -6.92 9.35
CA LEU A 165 18.43 -7.02 9.07
C LEU A 165 17.81 -8.34 9.55
N VAL A 166 18.63 -9.37 9.77
CA VAL A 166 18.17 -10.64 10.31
C VAL A 166 17.84 -10.48 11.80
N LYS A 167 16.62 -10.90 12.19
CA LYS A 167 16.09 -10.75 13.54
C LYS A 167 15.40 -12.04 14.00
N PRO A 168 15.36 -12.30 15.32
CA PRO A 168 14.46 -13.30 15.88
C PRO A 168 13.01 -13.04 15.43
N GLY A 169 12.23 -14.09 15.24
CA GLY A 169 10.85 -13.99 14.72
C GLY A 169 10.71 -14.09 13.20
N GLN A 170 11.82 -14.13 12.47
CA GLN A 170 11.83 -14.37 11.03
C GLN A 170 11.82 -15.88 10.75
N VAL A 171 11.43 -16.23 9.52
CA VAL A 171 11.56 -17.59 8.99
C VAL A 171 12.71 -17.60 8.00
N ILE A 172 13.55 -18.63 8.07
CA ILE A 172 14.54 -18.93 7.05
C ILE A 172 13.97 -19.97 6.09
N LEU A 173 14.18 -19.78 4.80
CA LEU A 173 13.86 -20.74 3.74
C LEU A 173 15.15 -21.21 3.08
N PHE A 174 15.34 -22.53 3.05
CA PHE A 174 16.48 -23.17 2.41
C PHE A 174 16.11 -23.53 0.97
N LYS A 175 16.80 -22.95 -0.02
CA LYS A 175 16.44 -23.14 -1.43
C LYS A 175 16.71 -24.54 -1.98
N ASP A 176 17.54 -25.35 -1.32
CA ASP A 176 17.89 -26.69 -1.79
C ASP A 176 16.79 -27.73 -1.56
N SER A 177 16.00 -27.54 -0.51
CA SER A 177 14.97 -28.47 -0.03
C SER A 177 13.59 -27.83 0.07
N PHE A 178 13.52 -26.49 -0.09
CA PHE A 178 12.34 -25.69 0.22
C PHE A 178 11.81 -25.92 1.65
N ASP A 179 12.70 -26.33 2.55
CA ASP A 179 12.39 -26.45 3.97
C ASP A 179 12.47 -25.09 4.64
N SER A 180 11.70 -24.92 5.71
CA SER A 180 11.62 -23.68 6.47
C SER A 180 12.06 -23.90 7.90
N GLY A 181 12.50 -22.83 8.56
CA GLY A 181 12.78 -22.88 9.99
C GLY A 181 12.58 -21.55 10.65
N TYR A 182 12.12 -21.57 11.89
CA TYR A 182 11.88 -20.35 12.65
C TYR A 182 13.14 -19.89 13.37
N VAL A 183 13.50 -18.62 13.17
CA VAL A 183 14.69 -17.99 13.75
C VAL A 183 14.39 -17.60 15.20
N ASN A 184 14.91 -18.39 16.14
CA ASN A 184 14.73 -18.15 17.57
C ASN A 184 15.76 -17.16 18.14
N SER A 185 17.01 -17.23 17.68
CA SER A 185 18.03 -16.25 18.07
C SER A 185 18.99 -15.94 16.93
N VAL A 186 19.61 -14.76 17.01
CA VAL A 186 20.46 -14.20 15.96
C VAL A 186 21.68 -13.53 16.60
N THR A 187 22.86 -13.80 16.06
CA THR A 187 24.12 -13.14 16.43
C THR A 187 24.85 -12.71 15.15
N PRO A 188 24.71 -11.42 14.72
CA PRO A 188 25.44 -10.91 13.57
C PRO A 188 26.93 -10.74 13.91
N THR A 189 27.81 -11.04 12.96
CA THR A 189 29.27 -10.90 13.08
C THR A 189 29.86 -10.52 11.73
N GLY A 190 30.17 -9.24 11.54
CA GLY A 190 30.60 -8.73 10.23
C GLY A 190 29.49 -8.88 9.18
N SER A 191 29.83 -9.43 8.01
CA SER A 191 28.89 -9.73 6.92
C SER A 191 28.16 -11.07 7.08
N SER A 192 28.48 -11.81 8.14
CA SER A 192 27.87 -13.10 8.47
C SER A 192 26.88 -12.96 9.63
N VAL A 193 25.93 -13.89 9.71
CA VAL A 193 24.99 -14.01 10.81
C VAL A 193 24.92 -15.46 11.28
N THR A 194 25.02 -15.66 12.60
CA THR A 194 24.72 -16.96 13.22
C THR A 194 23.26 -16.95 13.65
N VAL A 195 22.47 -17.88 13.14
CA VAL A 195 21.07 -18.07 13.52
C VAL A 195 20.90 -19.39 14.24
N VAL A 196 20.05 -19.41 15.27
CA VAL A 196 19.62 -20.65 15.93
C VAL A 196 18.15 -20.83 15.63
N LEU A 197 17.81 -21.96 15.02
CA LEU A 197 16.43 -22.32 14.74
C LEU A 197 15.78 -22.95 15.98
N GLY A 198 14.48 -22.76 16.12
CA GLY A 198 13.70 -23.32 17.22
C GLY A 198 12.23 -23.43 16.85
N ALA A 199 11.41 -23.85 17.81
CA ALA A 199 9.97 -23.96 17.61
C ALA A 199 9.34 -22.57 17.34
N ASP A 200 8.44 -22.50 16.37
CA ASP A 200 7.68 -21.31 16.03
C ASP A 200 6.50 -21.13 17.01
N PRO A 201 6.51 -20.14 17.92
CA PRO A 201 5.37 -19.87 18.79
C PRO A 201 4.14 -19.37 18.03
N MET A 202 4.32 -18.93 16.78
CA MET A 202 3.28 -18.41 15.90
C MET A 202 2.91 -19.39 14.78
N ALA A 203 3.25 -20.67 14.91
CA ALA A 203 3.10 -21.64 13.82
C ALA A 203 1.68 -21.73 13.23
N ALA A 204 0.65 -21.60 14.07
CA ALA A 204 -0.73 -21.55 13.62
C ALA A 204 -1.02 -20.32 12.74
N ILE A 205 -0.38 -19.18 13.03
CA ILE A 205 -0.60 -17.90 12.34
C ILE A 205 0.23 -17.80 11.07
N SER A 206 1.49 -18.26 11.09
CA SER A 206 2.38 -18.26 9.92
C SER A 206 2.06 -19.39 8.94
N GLY A 207 1.30 -20.40 9.40
CA GLY A 207 1.06 -21.62 8.66
C GLY A 207 2.25 -22.57 8.68
N SER A 208 3.27 -22.41 9.53
CA SER A 208 4.47 -23.27 9.52
C SER A 208 4.26 -24.73 10.01
N GLY A 209 3.01 -25.20 10.14
CA GLY A 209 2.65 -26.52 10.68
C GLY A 209 2.89 -26.68 12.18
N LEU A 210 2.35 -27.73 12.81
CA LEU A 210 2.36 -27.90 14.29
C LEU A 210 3.76 -27.98 14.94
N SER A 211 4.82 -28.24 14.18
CA SER A 211 6.16 -28.37 14.73
C SER A 211 6.98 -27.09 14.63
N GLY A 212 6.90 -26.29 13.56
CA GLY A 212 7.87 -25.20 13.31
C GLY A 212 9.33 -25.61 13.56
N GLU A 213 9.59 -26.93 13.54
CA GLU A 213 10.83 -27.53 14.01
C GLU A 213 11.88 -27.34 12.93
N ALA A 214 13.14 -27.33 13.35
CA ALA A 214 14.23 -27.15 12.43
C ALA A 214 14.24 -28.22 11.31
N PRO A 215 14.75 -27.86 10.13
CA PRO A 215 14.78 -28.73 8.97
C PRO A 215 15.33 -30.12 9.28
N ARG A 216 14.66 -31.16 8.78
CA ARG A 216 15.09 -32.56 8.96
C ARG A 216 16.15 -32.97 7.93
N PHE A 217 16.37 -32.14 6.92
CA PHE A 217 17.25 -32.44 5.79
C PHE A 217 18.68 -31.92 6.01
N GLN A 218 19.64 -32.61 5.43
CA GLN A 218 21.01 -32.11 5.35
C GLN A 218 21.10 -31.08 4.22
N HIS A 219 21.45 -29.84 4.56
CA HIS A 219 21.60 -28.78 3.58
C HIS A 219 22.98 -28.75 2.94
N ILE A 220 23.07 -28.25 1.71
CA ILE A 220 24.32 -28.04 1.01
C ILE A 220 25.11 -26.92 1.71
N THR A 221 26.27 -27.25 2.26
CA THR A 221 27.17 -26.27 2.90
C THR A 221 28.25 -25.82 1.92
N ALA A 222 28.78 -24.60 2.13
CA ALA A 222 29.94 -24.14 1.36
C ALA A 222 31.11 -25.15 1.44
N SER A 223 31.83 -25.31 0.34
CA SER A 223 33.00 -26.19 0.24
C SER A 223 34.05 -25.53 -0.63
N GLY A 224 35.17 -25.10 -0.03
CA GLY A 224 36.22 -24.36 -0.73
C GLY A 224 35.68 -23.06 -1.33
N THR A 225 35.72 -22.97 -2.66
CA THR A 225 35.22 -21.80 -3.42
C THR A 225 33.75 -21.90 -3.82
N THR A 226 33.09 -23.04 -3.56
CA THR A 226 31.69 -23.22 -3.93
C THR A 226 30.80 -22.66 -2.81
N PRO A 227 29.91 -21.68 -3.09
CA PRO A 227 28.97 -21.18 -2.10
C PRO A 227 28.01 -22.30 -1.67
N GLY A 228 27.58 -22.29 -0.41
CA GLY A 228 26.56 -23.23 0.07
C GLY A 228 25.16 -22.90 -0.45
N CYS A 229 24.17 -23.57 0.12
CA CYS A 229 22.76 -23.35 -0.16
C CYS A 229 22.40 -21.86 0.02
N GLY A 230 21.66 -21.33 -0.96
CA GLY A 230 21.05 -20.02 -0.86
C GLY A 230 19.93 -20.03 0.17
N VAL A 231 19.91 -19.03 1.03
CA VAL A 231 18.89 -18.87 2.08
C VAL A 231 18.19 -17.53 1.96
N VAL A 232 16.88 -17.56 2.09
CA VAL A 232 16.03 -16.37 2.10
C VAL A 232 15.43 -16.21 3.48
N PHE A 233 15.47 -15.00 4.01
CA PHE A 233 14.77 -14.68 5.25
C PHE A 233 13.44 -14.04 4.92
N VAL A 234 12.41 -14.41 5.65
CA VAL A 234 11.04 -13.94 5.50
C VAL A 234 10.54 -13.42 6.83
N ARG A 235 9.90 -12.26 6.84
CA ARG A 235 9.07 -11.81 7.95
C ARG A 235 7.69 -12.45 7.75
N PRO A 236 7.34 -13.48 8.54
CA PRO A 236 6.06 -14.12 8.40
C PRO A 236 4.94 -13.20 8.90
N ALA A 237 3.71 -13.52 8.52
CA ALA A 237 2.52 -12.98 9.14
C ALA A 237 2.45 -11.44 9.16
N GLN A 238 2.87 -10.79 8.08
CA GLN A 238 2.70 -9.35 7.95
C GLN A 238 1.27 -9.06 7.50
N MET A 239 0.72 -7.95 8.00
CA MET A 239 -0.52 -7.39 7.50
C MET A 239 -0.30 -5.94 7.15
N VAL A 240 -0.83 -5.54 6.00
CA VAL A 240 -0.81 -4.16 5.53
C VAL A 240 -2.21 -3.59 5.69
N ARG A 241 -2.28 -2.35 6.18
CA ARG A 241 -3.51 -1.57 6.28
C ARG A 241 -3.39 -0.29 5.46
N TYR A 242 -4.34 -0.05 4.58
CA TYR A 242 -4.62 1.28 4.04
C TYR A 242 -5.79 1.92 4.77
N SER A 243 -5.62 3.15 5.21
CA SER A 243 -6.66 3.92 5.89
C SER A 243 -6.54 5.42 5.62
N LEU A 244 -7.62 6.17 5.80
CA LEU A 244 -7.57 7.63 5.76
C LEU A 244 -7.31 8.20 7.16
N GLN A 245 -6.28 9.04 7.28
CA GLN A 245 -5.91 9.67 8.54
C GLN A 245 -5.61 11.15 8.34
N ALA A 246 -6.10 11.98 9.25
CA ALA A 246 -5.78 13.40 9.28
C ALA A 246 -4.43 13.59 10.00
N LEU A 247 -3.40 13.97 9.24
CA LEU A 247 -2.04 14.09 9.74
C LEU A 247 -1.56 15.54 9.74
N SER A 248 -0.82 15.91 10.78
CA SER A 248 -0.09 17.17 10.86
C SER A 248 1.24 17.01 10.14
N LEU A 249 1.28 17.37 8.85
CA LEU A 249 2.50 17.23 8.03
C LEU A 249 3.51 18.35 8.26
N ASP A 250 3.07 19.48 8.81
CA ASP A 250 3.95 20.59 9.17
C ASP A 250 4.42 20.42 10.64
N PRO A 251 5.73 20.23 10.90
CA PRO A 251 6.23 20.14 12.26
C PRO A 251 6.07 21.45 13.06
N ALA A 252 5.87 22.59 12.38
CA ALA A 252 5.67 23.90 13.03
C ALA A 252 4.21 24.21 13.37
N SER A 253 3.24 23.46 12.82
CA SER A 253 1.81 23.72 12.99
C SER A 253 1.08 22.44 13.42
N THR A 254 0.84 22.27 14.72
CA THR A 254 0.12 21.11 15.27
C THR A 254 -1.40 21.18 15.08
N THR A 255 -1.91 22.31 14.58
CA THR A 255 -3.35 22.56 14.39
C THR A 255 -3.82 22.31 12.96
N ALA A 256 -2.93 22.37 11.97
CA ALA A 256 -3.29 22.13 10.58
C ALA A 256 -3.13 20.65 10.24
N SER A 257 -4.24 19.94 10.04
CA SER A 257 -4.22 18.55 9.59
C SER A 257 -4.63 18.43 8.13
N THR A 258 -3.85 17.65 7.37
CA THR A 258 -4.14 17.29 6.00
C THR A 258 -4.64 15.86 5.98
N LEU A 259 -5.70 15.59 5.22
CA LEU A 259 -6.20 14.23 5.07
C LEU A 259 -5.31 13.44 4.11
N CYS A 260 -4.79 12.33 4.59
CA CYS A 260 -3.83 11.48 3.89
C CYS A 260 -4.32 10.04 3.81
N LEU A 261 -3.98 9.34 2.72
CA LEU A 261 -4.01 7.88 2.67
C LEU A 261 -2.69 7.42 3.25
N VAL A 262 -2.80 6.60 4.28
CA VAL A 262 -1.64 6.05 4.96
C VAL A 262 -1.59 4.55 4.75
N ARG A 263 -0.37 4.03 4.64
CA ARG A 263 -0.05 2.62 4.65
C ARG A 263 0.64 2.32 5.97
N ASP A 264 -0.02 1.50 6.79
CA ASP A 264 0.58 0.92 7.98
C ASP A 264 0.94 -0.54 7.70
N GLN A 265 2.03 -1.00 8.30
CA GLN A 265 2.44 -2.40 8.25
C GLN A 265 2.68 -2.87 9.68
N GLY A 266 2.32 -4.12 9.94
CA GLY A 266 2.51 -4.73 11.25
C GLY A 266 2.38 -6.24 11.19
N THR A 267 2.53 -6.88 12.35
CA THR A 267 2.35 -8.33 12.47
C THR A 267 0.87 -8.63 12.69
N TYR A 268 0.35 -9.63 11.97
CA TYR A 268 -0.99 -10.13 12.16
C TYR A 268 -1.09 -10.88 13.50
N SER A 269 -2.19 -10.65 14.21
CA SER A 269 -2.60 -11.46 15.35
C SER A 269 -4.09 -11.77 15.27
N THR A 270 -4.51 -12.87 15.86
CA THR A 270 -5.95 -13.23 15.93
C THR A 270 -6.78 -12.20 16.68
N ALA A 271 -6.16 -11.47 17.62
CA ALA A 271 -6.76 -10.37 18.38
C ALA A 271 -6.96 -9.09 17.54
N GLY A 272 -6.24 -8.94 16.42
CA GLY A 272 -6.36 -7.79 15.54
C GLY A 272 -5.03 -7.33 14.94
N PHE A 273 -5.12 -6.23 14.20
CA PHE A 273 -3.97 -5.53 13.63
C PHE A 273 -3.34 -4.59 14.64
N THR A 274 -2.02 -4.67 14.79
CA THR A 274 -1.23 -3.65 15.48
C THR A 274 -0.11 -3.21 14.55
N PRO A 275 -0.03 -1.91 14.17
CA PRO A 275 1.09 -1.39 13.42
C PRO A 275 2.42 -1.66 14.14
N ASP A 276 3.45 -2.06 13.40
CA ASP A 276 4.80 -2.23 13.97
C ASP A 276 5.39 -0.84 14.28
N PRO A 277 5.73 -0.52 15.55
CA PRO A 277 6.30 0.78 15.89
C PRO A 277 7.67 1.03 15.24
N ASN A 278 8.35 0.00 14.75
CA ASN A 278 9.65 0.12 14.08
C ASN A 278 9.51 0.38 12.58
N ILE A 279 8.32 0.19 12.01
CA ILE A 279 8.04 0.50 10.60
C ILE A 279 7.27 1.83 10.59
N PRO A 280 7.90 2.93 10.13
CA PRO A 280 7.22 4.21 10.11
C PRO A 280 6.00 4.13 9.18
N GLN A 281 4.88 4.69 9.65
CA GLN A 281 3.70 4.88 8.83
C GLN A 281 4.08 5.64 7.54
N GLN A 282 3.63 5.14 6.40
CA GLN A 282 3.93 5.73 5.11
C GLN A 282 2.75 6.56 4.62
N VAL A 283 2.98 7.84 4.34
CA VAL A 283 2.00 8.70 3.67
C VAL A 283 2.05 8.40 2.18
N VAL A 284 0.98 7.80 1.67
CA VAL A 284 0.87 7.35 0.27
C VAL A 284 0.47 8.52 -0.62
N THR A 285 -0.54 9.29 -0.20
CA THR A 285 -0.92 10.54 -0.86
C THR A 285 -1.67 11.46 0.09
N GLU A 286 -1.60 12.75 -0.20
CA GLU A 286 -2.17 13.84 0.59
C GLU A 286 -3.40 14.42 -0.10
N ASN A 287 -4.16 15.23 0.64
CA ASN A 287 -5.35 15.92 0.15
C ASN A 287 -6.34 14.94 -0.46
N ILE A 288 -6.70 13.93 0.32
CA ILE A 288 -7.69 12.95 -0.09
C ILE A 288 -9.09 13.43 0.29
N ALA A 289 -10.07 13.04 -0.53
CA ALA A 289 -11.50 13.26 -0.32
C ALA A 289 -12.26 11.93 -0.23
N GLY A 290 -11.67 10.80 -0.65
CA GLY A 290 -12.13 9.50 -0.25
C GLY A 290 -11.29 8.33 -0.74
N PHE A 291 -11.53 7.18 -0.11
CA PHE A 291 -10.92 5.90 -0.41
C PHE A 291 -12.00 4.83 -0.32
N ARG A 292 -12.22 4.12 -1.43
CA ARG A 292 -13.25 3.10 -1.55
C ARG A 292 -12.68 1.82 -2.13
N VAL A 293 -13.15 0.70 -1.60
CA VAL A 293 -12.75 -0.62 -2.09
C VAL A 293 -13.99 -1.39 -2.50
N TYR A 294 -13.93 -1.97 -3.69
CA TYR A 294 -14.98 -2.79 -4.25
C TYR A 294 -14.42 -4.14 -4.66
N LEU A 295 -15.25 -5.17 -4.53
CA LEU A 295 -14.93 -6.54 -4.88
C LEU A 295 -15.95 -7.04 -5.92
N SER A 296 -15.51 -7.89 -6.84
CA SER A 296 -16.39 -8.52 -7.83
C SER A 296 -15.98 -9.96 -8.11
N ALA A 297 -16.94 -10.87 -7.99
CA ALA A 297 -16.79 -12.27 -8.34
C ALA A 297 -17.36 -12.61 -9.74
N ASP A 298 -17.96 -11.62 -10.42
CA ASP A 298 -18.64 -11.77 -11.72
C ASP A 298 -17.94 -11.04 -12.87
N SER A 299 -16.60 -11.00 -12.80
CA SER A 299 -15.72 -10.36 -13.81
C SER A 299 -15.96 -8.85 -13.97
N GLY A 300 -16.36 -8.16 -12.90
CA GLY A 300 -16.51 -6.70 -12.87
C GLY A 300 -17.86 -6.19 -13.38
N ARG A 301 -18.85 -7.07 -13.58
CA ARG A 301 -20.19 -6.68 -14.02
C ARG A 301 -20.96 -5.99 -12.90
N ASN A 302 -20.84 -6.53 -11.68
CA ASN A 302 -21.40 -5.94 -10.47
C ASN A 302 -20.31 -5.79 -9.42
N TRP A 303 -20.38 -4.69 -8.66
CA TRP A 303 -19.40 -4.36 -7.63
C TRP A 303 -20.05 -4.42 -6.25
N VAL A 304 -19.39 -5.13 -5.35
CA VAL A 304 -19.76 -5.26 -3.93
C VAL A 304 -18.84 -4.34 -3.14
N GLY A 305 -19.39 -3.39 -2.40
CA GLY A 305 -18.64 -2.36 -1.67
C GLY A 305 -19.26 -0.96 -1.81
N GLY A 306 -18.69 0.01 -1.10
CA GLY A 306 -19.19 1.39 -1.08
C GLY A 306 -20.44 1.60 -0.22
N PRO A 307 -21.21 2.70 -0.44
CA PRO A 307 -22.24 3.17 0.49
C PRO A 307 -23.38 2.18 0.81
N GLY A 308 -23.62 1.21 -0.06
CA GLY A 308 -24.63 0.16 0.16
C GLY A 308 -24.18 -0.96 1.11
N TYR A 309 -22.91 -0.96 1.52
CA TYR A 309 -22.30 -2.03 2.31
C TYR A 309 -21.65 -1.44 3.56
N ASN A 310 -22.26 -1.67 4.72
CA ASN A 310 -21.85 -1.11 6.00
C ASN A 310 -21.06 -2.09 6.89
N SER A 311 -20.65 -3.24 6.38
CA SER A 311 -19.84 -4.18 7.14
C SER A 311 -19.12 -5.15 6.22
N TRP A 312 -18.04 -5.75 6.71
CA TRP A 312 -17.37 -6.84 6.00
C TRP A 312 -18.32 -8.02 5.75
N ALA A 313 -19.19 -8.35 6.71
CA ALA A 313 -20.19 -9.41 6.56
C ALA A 313 -21.19 -9.13 5.43
N ALA A 314 -21.63 -7.88 5.26
CA ALA A 314 -22.49 -7.49 4.14
C ALA A 314 -21.76 -7.64 2.80
N ILE A 315 -20.47 -7.27 2.74
CA ILE A 315 -19.64 -7.45 1.54
C ILE A 315 -19.50 -8.95 1.20
N LYS A 316 -19.19 -9.82 2.18
CA LYS A 316 -19.13 -11.27 1.94
C LYS A 316 -20.46 -11.82 1.41
N THR A 317 -21.58 -11.41 2.00
CA THR A 317 -22.92 -11.83 1.55
C THR A 317 -23.20 -11.40 0.09
N GLY A 318 -22.78 -10.19 -0.28
CA GLY A 318 -22.88 -9.72 -1.67
C GLY A 318 -22.03 -10.54 -2.63
N LEU A 319 -20.80 -10.90 -2.23
CA LEU A 319 -19.94 -11.78 -3.03
C LEU A 319 -20.49 -13.20 -3.16
N ASP A 320 -21.03 -13.78 -2.10
CA ASP A 320 -21.71 -15.09 -2.14
C ASP A 320 -22.92 -15.09 -3.09
N THR A 321 -23.67 -13.99 -3.09
CA THR A 321 -24.79 -13.80 -4.03
C THR A 321 -24.28 -13.77 -5.49
N GLN A 322 -23.17 -13.06 -5.75
CA GLN A 322 -22.56 -13.07 -7.08
C GLN A 322 -22.06 -14.46 -7.45
N LEU A 323 -21.30 -15.14 -6.58
CA LEU A 323 -20.76 -16.47 -6.84
C LEU A 323 -21.84 -17.50 -7.19
N SER A 324 -22.98 -17.45 -6.49
CA SER A 324 -24.09 -18.38 -6.72
C SER A 324 -24.92 -18.10 -7.97
N THR A 325 -24.93 -16.86 -8.49
CA THR A 325 -25.85 -16.45 -9.58
C THR A 325 -25.16 -16.08 -10.89
N SER A 326 -24.01 -15.38 -10.82
CA SER A 326 -23.33 -14.78 -11.97
C SER A 326 -21.82 -15.00 -11.97
N GLY A 327 -21.29 -15.67 -10.94
CA GLY A 327 -19.88 -15.96 -10.75
C GLY A 327 -19.34 -17.04 -11.69
N ARG A 328 -18.03 -17.23 -11.62
CA ARG A 328 -17.35 -18.24 -12.43
C ARG A 328 -17.73 -19.66 -11.97
N THR A 329 -18.02 -20.53 -12.94
CA THR A 329 -18.32 -21.95 -12.69
C THR A 329 -17.23 -22.62 -11.85
N GLY A 330 -17.65 -23.35 -10.81
CA GLY A 330 -16.75 -24.01 -9.86
C GLY A 330 -16.60 -23.29 -8.52
N TYR A 331 -17.05 -22.04 -8.41
CA TYR A 331 -17.06 -21.27 -7.17
C TYR A 331 -18.49 -20.89 -6.81
N THR A 332 -18.99 -21.38 -5.68
CA THR A 332 -20.41 -21.21 -5.29
C THR A 332 -20.59 -20.35 -4.04
N SER A 333 -19.58 -20.27 -3.17
CA SER A 333 -19.57 -19.43 -1.98
C SER A 333 -18.14 -19.26 -1.44
N LEU A 334 -17.88 -18.15 -0.75
CA LEU A 334 -16.73 -17.95 0.12
C LEU A 334 -16.83 -18.80 1.39
N GLY A 335 -18.04 -19.13 1.83
CA GLY A 335 -18.35 -19.99 2.98
C GLY A 335 -17.73 -19.49 4.28
N THR A 336 -17.43 -20.45 5.17
CA THR A 336 -16.68 -20.20 6.41
C THR A 336 -15.16 -20.22 6.20
N ASN A 337 -14.69 -20.26 4.95
CA ASN A 337 -13.27 -20.28 4.64
C ASN A 337 -12.67 -18.89 4.92
N LEU A 338 -11.82 -18.79 5.94
CA LEU A 338 -11.14 -17.54 6.29
C LEU A 338 -9.96 -17.23 5.35
N ASN A 339 -9.57 -18.22 4.53
CA ASN A 339 -8.59 -18.13 3.45
C ASN A 339 -9.25 -18.08 2.07
N TRP A 340 -10.51 -17.61 1.99
CA TRP A 340 -11.32 -17.65 0.75
C TRP A 340 -10.63 -17.02 -0.47
N PHE A 341 -9.80 -16.00 -0.26
CA PHE A 341 -9.10 -15.29 -1.33
C PHE A 341 -8.10 -16.20 -2.06
N ARG A 342 -7.57 -17.23 -1.38
CA ARG A 342 -6.71 -18.24 -2.02
C ARG A 342 -7.50 -19.21 -2.89
N SER A 343 -8.74 -19.52 -2.54
CA SER A 343 -9.54 -20.46 -3.32
C SER A 343 -10.31 -19.77 -4.46
N THR A 344 -10.76 -18.54 -4.25
CA THR A 344 -11.70 -17.87 -5.15
C THR A 344 -11.07 -16.63 -5.77
N PRO A 345 -10.89 -16.57 -7.10
CA PRO A 345 -10.40 -15.37 -7.76
C PRO A 345 -11.47 -14.27 -7.72
N VAL A 346 -11.13 -13.14 -7.12
CA VAL A 346 -12.01 -11.96 -6.99
C VAL A 346 -11.29 -10.74 -7.55
N LEU A 347 -11.99 -9.96 -8.37
CA LEU A 347 -11.51 -8.66 -8.82
C LEU A 347 -11.59 -7.67 -7.67
N VAL A 348 -10.50 -6.95 -7.44
CA VAL A 348 -10.42 -5.84 -6.49
C VAL A 348 -10.36 -4.56 -7.30
N ARG A 349 -11.26 -3.63 -6.97
CA ARG A 349 -11.22 -2.26 -7.46
C ARG A 349 -10.97 -1.33 -6.28
N VAL A 350 -9.95 -0.48 -6.40
CA VAL A 350 -9.66 0.56 -5.41
C VAL A 350 -9.81 1.91 -6.07
N ASP A 351 -10.62 2.75 -5.44
CA ASP A 351 -10.96 4.10 -5.87
C ASP A 351 -10.34 5.10 -4.88
N VAL A 352 -9.40 5.90 -5.36
CA VAL A 352 -8.78 7.00 -4.59
C VAL A 352 -9.27 8.32 -5.17
N THR A 353 -10.00 9.08 -4.36
CA THR A 353 -10.44 10.43 -4.72
C THR A 353 -9.55 11.44 -4.03
N THR A 354 -8.78 12.20 -4.79
CA THR A 354 -8.01 13.32 -4.25
C THR A 354 -8.70 14.64 -4.54
N ARG A 355 -8.26 15.68 -3.85
CA ARG A 355 -8.72 17.05 -4.03
C ARG A 355 -7.54 18.01 -4.18
N THR A 356 -7.82 19.20 -4.70
CA THR A 356 -6.85 20.30 -4.69
C THR A 356 -6.46 20.68 -3.25
N ALA A 357 -5.24 21.17 -3.06
CA ALA A 357 -4.75 21.57 -1.73
C ALA A 357 -5.48 22.82 -1.21
N VAL A 358 -5.90 23.72 -2.11
CA VAL A 358 -6.54 24.99 -1.78
C VAL A 358 -7.95 25.02 -2.38
N GLN A 359 -8.88 25.60 -1.63
CA GLN A 359 -10.22 25.89 -2.13
C GLN A 359 -10.19 27.14 -3.01
N ARG A 360 -10.89 27.11 -4.14
CA ARG A 360 -10.97 28.24 -5.06
C ARG A 360 -12.41 28.51 -5.46
N ALA A 361 -12.72 29.79 -5.69
CA ALA A 361 -14.05 30.20 -6.14
C ALA A 361 -14.40 29.63 -7.53
N GLU A 362 -13.37 29.48 -8.39
CA GLU A 362 -13.51 28.92 -9.75
C GLU A 362 -13.86 27.42 -9.77
N TYR A 363 -13.75 26.73 -8.63
CA TYR A 363 -14.15 25.32 -8.52
C TYR A 363 -15.58 25.14 -8.02
N SER A 364 -16.22 26.22 -7.54
CA SER A 364 -17.58 26.13 -7.07
C SER A 364 -18.59 26.34 -8.20
N PRO A 365 -19.67 25.56 -8.25
CA PRO A 365 -20.81 25.83 -9.13
C PRO A 365 -21.64 27.06 -8.72
N GLY A 366 -21.45 27.59 -7.51
CA GLY A 366 -22.17 28.76 -6.98
C GLY A 366 -21.32 30.02 -6.87
N ASN A 367 -21.92 31.18 -7.15
CA ASN A 367 -21.25 32.48 -6.94
C ASN A 367 -20.83 32.65 -5.46
N ASN A 368 -19.57 33.05 -5.22
CA ASN A 368 -19.00 33.38 -3.90
C ASN A 368 -18.78 32.23 -2.90
N THR A 369 -18.71 30.97 -3.34
CA THR A 369 -18.31 29.86 -2.46
C THR A 369 -16.96 29.29 -2.90
N LEU A 370 -16.08 28.98 -1.94
CA LEU A 370 -14.82 28.31 -2.21
C LEU A 370 -15.06 26.81 -2.20
N ALA A 371 -14.58 26.11 -3.23
CA ALA A 371 -14.69 24.66 -3.32
C ALA A 371 -13.35 24.03 -3.64
N TYR A 372 -13.21 22.76 -3.30
CA TYR A 372 -12.13 21.92 -3.79
C TYR A 372 -12.52 21.32 -5.14
N LYS A 373 -11.51 21.05 -5.98
CA LYS A 373 -11.72 20.23 -7.18
C LYS A 373 -11.26 18.81 -6.90
N GLU A 374 -12.19 17.86 -7.05
CA GLU A 374 -11.92 16.44 -6.84
C GLU A 374 -11.48 15.74 -8.14
N GLN A 375 -10.64 14.72 -7.98
CA GLN A 375 -10.24 13.83 -9.05
C GLN A 375 -10.25 12.39 -8.51
N LEU A 376 -11.11 11.56 -9.11
CA LEU A 376 -11.15 10.13 -8.89
C LEU A 376 -10.12 9.42 -9.78
N GLN A 377 -9.39 8.49 -9.21
CA GLN A 377 -8.62 7.49 -9.95
C GLN A 377 -8.93 6.10 -9.41
N SER A 378 -8.97 5.13 -10.31
CA SER A 378 -9.36 3.75 -10.02
C SER A 378 -8.30 2.78 -10.54
N ILE A 379 -7.99 1.76 -9.75
CA ILE A 379 -7.33 0.54 -10.22
C ILE A 379 -8.33 -0.60 -10.18
N VAL A 380 -8.21 -1.52 -11.14
CA VAL A 380 -8.99 -2.76 -11.19
C VAL A 380 -8.04 -3.90 -11.52
N MET A 381 -7.96 -4.90 -10.65
CA MET A 381 -7.04 -6.01 -10.82
C MET A 381 -7.53 -7.27 -10.10
N VAL A 382 -7.01 -8.42 -10.49
CA VAL A 382 -7.05 -9.63 -9.66
C VAL A 382 -5.67 -9.75 -9.01
N PRO A 383 -5.56 -9.72 -7.67
CA PRO A 383 -4.31 -10.02 -6.97
C PRO A 383 -3.69 -11.34 -7.45
N ARG A 384 -2.36 -11.38 -7.63
CA ARG A 384 -1.66 -12.53 -8.23
C ARG A 384 -1.83 -13.81 -7.43
N HIS A 385 -1.93 -13.69 -6.11
CA HIS A 385 -2.04 -14.86 -5.23
C HIS A 385 -3.49 -15.24 -4.92
N PHE A 386 -4.48 -14.63 -5.58
CA PHE A 386 -5.88 -15.00 -5.43
C PHE A 386 -6.24 -16.16 -6.37
N GLY A 387 -7.06 -17.08 -5.89
CA GLY A 387 -7.45 -18.28 -6.65
C GLY A 387 -6.33 -19.31 -6.84
N LEU A 388 -5.20 -19.16 -6.15
CA LEU A 388 -4.16 -20.19 -6.03
C LEU A 388 -4.42 -21.03 -4.78
N SER A 389 -5.09 -22.16 -4.96
CA SER A 389 -5.38 -23.09 -3.86
C SER A 389 -4.10 -23.52 -3.15
N ILE A 390 -4.20 -23.67 -1.83
CA ILE A 390 -3.19 -24.27 -0.98
C ILE A 390 -3.23 -25.78 -1.27
N ASN A 391 -2.08 -26.42 -1.47
CA ASN A 391 -1.99 -27.81 -1.93
C ASN A 391 -2.28 -28.82 -0.82
#